data_AF-A0A2U2C135-F1
#
_entry.id   AF-A0A2U2C135-F1
#
_cell.length_a   1.000
_cell.length_b   1.000
_cell.length_c   1.000
_cell.angle_alpha   90.00
_cell.angle_beta   90.00
_cell.angle_gamma   90.00
#
_symmetry.space_group_name_H-M   'P 1'
#
loop_
_entity.id
_entity.type
_entity.pdbx_description
1 polymer ?
#
loop_
_entity_poly.entity_id
_entity_poly.type
_entity_poly.pdbx_seq_one_letter_code
_entity_poly.pdbx_strand_id
1 'polypeptide(L)'
;MEIESISKELYKNLGGTLPKDRDIFFDTDCLALLESKWELSKKVVISSYINFHFVKDENKILKPLHNAHKRGDSGSDWKKAYQAVKHDRANNLEKANLKHLIRAMAALFILNLYYKDEVYTFDNNQKNIPSNMGSDIFDIKIHKYSGYDGKNNYLKKADFQECVYLTKRTDDSQNLWIEATENQI
;
A
#
# COMPACT_ATOMS: atom_id res chain seq x y z
N MET A 1 3.73 -7.50 -15.86
CA MET A 1 3.68 -6.24 -16.63
C MET A 1 2.93 -5.17 -15.85
N GLU A 2 1.78 -5.48 -15.23
CA GLU A 2 0.98 -4.50 -14.49
C GLU A 2 1.69 -3.78 -13.33
N ILE A 3 2.31 -4.53 -12.41
CA ILE A 3 3.03 -3.91 -11.27
C ILE A 3 4.14 -2.97 -11.77
N GLU A 4 4.79 -3.33 -12.88
CA GLU A 4 5.84 -2.52 -13.49
C GLU A 4 5.26 -1.21 -14.05
N SER A 5 4.14 -1.29 -14.77
CA SER A 5 3.46 -0.13 -15.37
C SER A 5 2.94 0.83 -14.31
N ILE A 6 2.15 0.33 -13.35
CA ILE A 6 1.53 1.17 -12.33
C ILE A 6 2.57 1.83 -11.41
N SER A 7 3.67 1.13 -11.11
CA SER A 7 4.77 1.71 -10.34
C SER A 7 5.42 2.88 -11.09
N LYS A 8 5.62 2.75 -12.41
CA LYS A 8 6.17 3.81 -13.26
C LYS A 8 5.22 5.00 -13.39
N GLU A 9 3.91 4.77 -13.45
CA GLU A 9 2.91 5.84 -13.47
C GLU A 9 2.87 6.60 -12.14
N LEU A 10 2.77 5.87 -11.01
CA LEU A 10 2.84 6.46 -9.68
C LEU A 10 4.14 7.25 -9.46
N TYR A 11 5.27 6.73 -9.94
CA TYR A 11 6.56 7.44 -9.88
C TYR A 11 6.50 8.80 -10.59
N LYS A 12 5.91 8.85 -11.79
CA LYS A 12 5.74 10.09 -12.54
C LYS A 12 4.81 11.06 -11.81
N ASN A 13 3.70 10.57 -11.27
CA ASN A 13 2.71 11.39 -10.54
C ASN A 13 3.33 12.05 -9.29
N LEU A 14 4.33 11.41 -8.67
CA LEU A 14 5.06 11.95 -7.53
C LEU A 14 6.27 12.82 -7.90
N GLY A 15 6.44 13.16 -9.19
CA GLY A 15 7.52 14.02 -9.66
C GLY A 15 8.88 13.32 -9.77
N GLY A 16 8.88 12.00 -9.95
CA GLY A 16 10.11 11.23 -10.12
C GLY A 16 10.89 11.63 -11.39
N THR A 17 12.22 11.71 -11.28
CA THR A 17 13.10 12.11 -12.38
C THR A 17 13.56 10.91 -13.21
N LEU A 18 13.68 11.09 -14.53
CA LEU A 18 14.21 10.03 -15.39
C LEU A 18 15.74 9.98 -15.28
N PRO A 19 16.34 8.78 -15.16
CA PRO A 19 17.78 8.63 -15.27
C PRO A 19 18.26 9.08 -16.66
N LYS A 20 19.42 9.73 -16.74
CA LYS A 20 19.98 10.22 -18.01
C LYS A 20 20.61 9.11 -18.86
N ASP A 21 21.20 8.11 -18.20
CA ASP A 21 22.09 7.14 -18.85
C ASP A 21 21.52 5.71 -18.92
N ARG A 22 20.28 5.51 -18.47
CA ARG A 22 19.63 4.19 -18.47
C ARG A 22 18.11 4.28 -18.39
N ASP A 23 17.46 3.18 -18.71
CA ASP A 23 16.03 3.02 -18.48
C ASP A 23 15.67 3.09 -16.99
N ILE A 24 14.47 3.58 -16.73
CA ILE A 24 13.87 3.58 -15.40
C ILE A 24 13.46 2.17 -14.97
N PHE A 25 13.94 1.77 -13.80
CA PHE A 25 13.61 0.50 -13.18
C PHE A 25 12.44 0.65 -12.22
N PHE A 26 11.42 -0.18 -12.41
CA PHE A 26 10.24 -0.14 -11.55
C PHE A 26 10.57 -0.46 -10.08
N ASP A 27 11.63 -1.21 -9.80
CA ASP A 27 11.97 -1.58 -8.44
C ASP A 27 12.87 -0.56 -7.74
N THR A 28 14.08 -0.36 -8.22
CA THR A 28 15.08 0.48 -7.54
C THR A 28 14.84 1.97 -7.71
N ASP A 29 14.07 2.39 -8.72
CA ASP A 29 13.72 3.79 -8.91
C ASP A 29 12.29 4.03 -8.46
N CYS A 30 11.33 3.34 -9.09
CA CYS A 30 9.91 3.63 -8.86
C CYS A 30 9.47 3.22 -7.45
N LEU A 31 9.55 1.93 -7.11
CA LEU A 31 9.15 1.45 -5.79
C LEU A 31 10.01 2.05 -4.66
N ALA A 32 11.26 2.46 -4.92
CA ALA A 32 12.07 3.16 -3.93
C ALA A 32 11.52 4.56 -3.60
N LEU A 33 11.09 5.33 -4.59
CA LEU A 33 10.41 6.60 -4.34
C LEU A 33 9.10 6.36 -3.57
N LEU A 34 8.29 5.40 -4.01
CA LEU A 34 7.01 5.08 -3.36
C LEU A 34 7.20 4.61 -1.91
N GLU A 35 8.23 3.80 -1.65
CA GLU A 35 8.65 3.41 -0.30
C GLU A 35 8.96 4.63 0.56
N SER A 36 9.75 5.58 0.05
CA SER A 36 10.14 6.78 0.82
C SER A 36 8.94 7.67 1.18
N LYS A 37 7.89 7.67 0.34
CA LYS A 37 6.70 8.51 0.52
C LYS A 37 5.66 7.87 1.42
N TRP A 38 5.48 6.55 1.32
CA TRP A 38 4.34 5.86 1.94
C TRP A 38 4.72 4.74 2.90
N GLU A 39 6.01 4.46 3.08
CA GLU A 39 6.51 3.33 3.88
C GLU A 39 5.87 2.00 3.44
N LEU A 40 5.87 1.75 2.13
CA LEU A 40 5.20 0.59 1.50
C LEU A 40 5.55 -0.74 2.14
N SER A 41 6.78 -0.91 2.62
CA SER A 41 7.25 -2.14 3.26
C SER A 41 6.54 -2.45 4.59
N LYS A 42 5.82 -1.48 5.15
CA LYS A 42 5.04 -1.64 6.39
C LYS A 42 3.58 -1.98 6.14
N LYS A 43 3.06 -1.71 4.94
CA LYS A 43 1.64 -1.89 4.60
C LYS A 43 1.23 -3.36 4.69
N VAL A 44 0.07 -3.58 5.31
CA VAL A 44 -0.49 -4.92 5.53
C VAL A 44 -1.73 -5.12 4.69
N VAL A 45 -1.79 -6.30 4.04
CA VAL A 45 -2.96 -6.84 3.37
C VAL A 45 -3.35 -8.14 4.07
N ILE A 46 -4.63 -8.30 4.36
CA ILE A 46 -5.17 -9.52 4.94
C ILE A 46 -5.83 -10.30 3.82
N SER A 47 -5.49 -11.59 3.68
CA SER A 47 -6.19 -12.48 2.77
C SER A 47 -7.41 -13.05 3.47
N SER A 48 -8.59 -12.67 2.99
CA SER A 48 -9.88 -12.90 3.66
C SER A 48 -10.83 -13.80 2.89
N TYR A 49 -10.39 -14.35 1.74
CA TYR A 49 -11.22 -15.24 0.94
C TYR A 49 -11.58 -16.51 1.70
N ILE A 50 -12.88 -16.85 1.76
CA ILE A 50 -13.41 -17.95 2.57
C ILE A 50 -12.85 -19.33 2.21
N ASN A 51 -12.45 -19.52 0.94
CA ASN A 51 -11.91 -20.80 0.47
C ASN A 51 -10.39 -20.90 0.63
N PHE A 52 -9.72 -19.90 1.21
CA PHE A 52 -8.30 -19.98 1.53
C PHE A 52 -8.08 -20.53 2.93
N HIS A 53 -7.80 -21.84 2.99
CA HIS A 53 -7.48 -22.54 4.23
C HIS A 53 -5.99 -22.46 4.56
N PHE A 54 -5.49 -21.24 4.82
CA PHE A 54 -4.10 -21.07 5.23
C PHE A 54 -3.86 -21.56 6.67
N VAL A 55 -2.88 -22.44 6.84
CA VAL A 55 -2.46 -22.92 8.16
C VAL A 55 -1.55 -21.90 8.87
N LYS A 56 -0.66 -21.25 8.12
CA LYS A 56 0.31 -20.29 8.67
C LYS A 56 -0.18 -18.85 8.51
N ASP A 57 -0.06 -18.07 9.58
CA ASP A 57 -0.51 -16.66 9.59
C ASP A 57 0.27 -15.77 8.63
N GLU A 58 1.52 -16.09 8.31
CA GLU A 58 2.32 -15.39 7.29
C GLU A 58 1.72 -15.46 5.87
N ASN A 59 0.75 -16.36 5.64
CA ASN A 59 0.01 -16.47 4.39
C ASN A 59 -1.38 -15.81 4.47
N LYS A 60 -1.83 -15.43 5.68
CA LYS A 60 -3.06 -14.65 5.91
C LYS A 60 -2.76 -13.16 6.01
N ILE A 61 -1.70 -12.79 6.71
CA ILE A 61 -1.29 -11.40 6.96
C ILE A 61 -0.04 -11.13 6.13
N LEU A 62 -0.23 -10.44 5.01
CA LEU A 62 0.80 -10.20 4.01
C LEU A 62 1.38 -8.79 4.18
N LYS A 63 2.70 -8.67 4.05
CA LYS A 63 3.40 -7.40 3.80
C LYS A 63 3.94 -7.41 2.37
N PRO A 64 3.08 -7.26 1.36
CA PRO A 64 3.41 -7.67 0.00
C PRO A 64 4.46 -6.78 -0.65
N LEU A 65 4.62 -5.53 -0.19
CA LEU A 65 5.63 -4.60 -0.69
C LEU A 65 6.91 -4.58 0.17
N HIS A 66 7.03 -5.47 1.17
CA HIS A 66 8.22 -5.55 2.02
C HIS A 66 9.49 -5.79 1.20
N ASN A 67 10.42 -4.82 1.24
CA ASN A 67 11.65 -4.80 0.46
C ASN A 67 11.45 -4.93 -1.07
N ALA A 68 10.27 -4.59 -1.61
CA ALA A 68 10.02 -4.68 -3.05
C ALA A 68 10.92 -3.71 -3.86
N HIS A 69 11.37 -2.63 -3.24
CA HIS A 69 12.34 -1.67 -3.80
C HIS A 69 13.80 -2.17 -3.82
N LYS A 70 14.14 -3.27 -3.11
CA LYS A 70 15.51 -3.82 -3.03
C LYS A 70 15.77 -4.89 -4.07
N ARG A 71 17.00 -4.97 -4.60
CA ARG A 71 17.44 -6.04 -5.51
C ARG A 71 18.13 -7.19 -4.78
N GLY A 72 18.38 -8.27 -5.52
CA GLY A 72 19.08 -9.45 -5.01
C GLY A 72 18.30 -10.16 -3.92
N ASP A 73 19.01 -10.83 -3.02
CA ASP A 73 18.41 -11.71 -2.00
C ASP A 73 17.51 -10.97 -1.02
N SER A 74 17.82 -9.69 -0.76
CA SER A 74 17.05 -8.80 0.09
C SER A 74 15.71 -8.34 -0.52
N GLY A 75 15.47 -8.60 -1.82
CA GLY A 75 14.23 -8.23 -2.49
C GLY A 75 13.04 -9.11 -2.12
N SER A 76 11.82 -8.59 -2.31
CA SER A 76 10.59 -9.35 -2.06
C SER A 76 10.55 -10.65 -2.86
N ASP A 77 10.04 -11.71 -2.25
CA ASP A 77 10.04 -13.07 -2.80
C ASP A 77 9.24 -13.17 -4.10
N TRP A 78 8.04 -12.58 -4.13
CA TRP A 78 7.21 -12.54 -5.34
C TRP A 78 7.91 -11.81 -6.48
N LYS A 79 8.69 -10.76 -6.21
CA LYS A 79 9.39 -10.00 -7.24
C LYS A 79 10.53 -10.82 -7.83
N LYS A 80 11.29 -11.50 -6.97
CA LYS A 80 12.34 -12.44 -7.39
C LYS A 80 11.76 -13.54 -8.28
N ALA A 81 10.65 -14.13 -7.86
CA ALA A 81 9.93 -15.14 -8.64
C ALA A 81 9.42 -14.57 -9.98
N TYR A 82 8.77 -13.40 -9.95
CA TYR A 82 8.26 -12.73 -11.14
C TYR A 82 9.35 -12.44 -12.18
N GLN A 83 10.49 -11.87 -11.76
CA GLN A 83 11.59 -11.58 -12.67
C GLN A 83 12.23 -12.86 -13.22
N ALA A 84 12.42 -13.88 -12.37
CA ALA A 84 12.98 -15.15 -12.80
C ALA A 84 12.09 -15.83 -13.87
N VAL A 85 10.78 -15.88 -13.65
CA VAL A 85 9.81 -16.43 -14.62
C VAL A 85 9.73 -15.58 -15.89
N LYS A 86 9.84 -14.25 -15.79
CA LYS A 86 9.85 -13.31 -16.94
C LYS A 86 11.06 -13.53 -17.84
N HIS A 87 12.24 -13.79 -17.26
CA HIS A 87 13.48 -13.93 -18.02
C HIS A 87 13.76 -15.36 -18.49
N ASP A 88 13.35 -16.37 -17.71
CA ASP A 88 13.57 -17.78 -18.05
C ASP A 88 12.46 -18.65 -17.45
N ARG A 89 11.32 -18.69 -18.13
CA ARG A 89 10.13 -19.43 -17.67
C ARG A 89 10.39 -20.93 -17.53
N ALA A 90 11.13 -21.54 -18.46
CA ALA A 90 11.29 -22.99 -18.51
C ALA A 90 12.04 -23.51 -17.29
N ASN A 91 13.11 -22.81 -16.87
CA ASN A 91 13.93 -23.23 -15.73
C ASN A 91 13.46 -22.64 -14.39
N ASN A 92 12.41 -21.82 -14.37
CA ASN A 92 11.90 -21.19 -13.15
C ASN A 92 10.41 -21.45 -12.91
N LEU A 93 9.86 -22.49 -13.54
CA LEU A 93 8.44 -22.82 -13.42
C LEU A 93 8.05 -23.13 -11.97
N GLU A 94 8.95 -23.68 -11.17
CA GLU A 94 8.72 -23.93 -9.73
C GLU A 94 8.48 -22.64 -8.92
N LYS A 95 8.97 -21.51 -9.42
CA LYS A 95 8.72 -20.18 -8.83
C LYS A 95 7.35 -19.64 -9.22
N ALA A 96 6.72 -20.15 -10.28
CA ALA A 96 5.36 -19.79 -10.70
C ALA A 96 4.29 -20.52 -9.87
N ASN A 97 4.35 -20.37 -8.54
CA ASN A 97 3.47 -21.03 -7.59
C ASN A 97 2.47 -20.06 -6.94
N LEU A 98 1.46 -20.63 -6.26
CA LEU A 98 0.36 -19.88 -5.66
C LEU A 98 0.83 -18.84 -4.62
N LYS A 99 1.88 -19.15 -3.85
CA LYS A 99 2.42 -18.23 -2.85
C LYS A 99 2.91 -16.93 -3.49
N HIS A 100 3.74 -17.04 -4.54
CA HIS A 100 4.25 -15.86 -5.23
C HIS A 100 3.13 -15.11 -5.98
N LEU A 101 2.16 -15.85 -6.55
CA LEU A 101 1.01 -15.25 -7.22
C LEU A 101 0.18 -14.39 -6.25
N ILE A 102 -0.25 -14.93 -5.11
CA ILE A 102 -1.08 -14.22 -4.13
C ILE A 102 -0.34 -12.99 -3.59
N ARG A 103 0.97 -13.11 -3.31
CA ARG A 103 1.80 -11.99 -2.83
C ARG A 103 1.97 -10.90 -3.88
N ALA A 104 2.14 -11.26 -5.16
CA ALA A 104 2.18 -10.30 -6.26
C ALA A 104 0.81 -9.61 -6.46
N MET A 105 -0.29 -10.35 -6.37
CA MET A 105 -1.64 -9.78 -6.46
C MET A 105 -1.94 -8.82 -5.31
N ALA A 106 -1.53 -9.15 -4.08
CA ALA A 106 -1.66 -8.26 -2.93
C ALA A 106 -0.81 -6.98 -3.09
N ALA A 107 0.39 -7.08 -3.67
CA ALA A 107 1.21 -5.91 -3.99
C ALA A 107 0.53 -5.02 -5.05
N LEU A 108 0.02 -5.63 -6.12
CA LEU A 108 -0.72 -4.94 -7.17
C LEU A 108 -1.99 -4.27 -6.62
N PHE A 109 -2.69 -4.93 -5.70
CA PHE A 109 -3.88 -4.39 -5.05
C PHE A 109 -3.57 -3.08 -4.30
N ILE A 110 -2.54 -3.06 -3.44
CA ILE A 110 -2.13 -1.82 -2.77
C ILE A 110 -1.76 -0.73 -3.77
N LEU A 111 -0.95 -1.05 -4.78
CA LEU A 111 -0.53 -0.05 -5.78
C LEU A 111 -1.72 0.53 -6.55
N ASN A 112 -2.76 -0.27 -6.83
CA ASN A 112 -3.98 0.22 -7.45
C ASN A 112 -4.76 1.18 -6.54
N LEU A 113 -4.81 0.92 -5.23
CA LEU A 113 -5.46 1.86 -4.30
C LEU A 113 -4.74 3.22 -4.28
N TYR A 114 -3.40 3.20 -4.25
CA TYR A 114 -2.61 4.44 -4.35
C TYR A 114 -2.76 5.14 -5.70
N TYR A 115 -2.92 4.38 -6.78
CA TYR A 115 -3.10 4.96 -8.11
C TYR A 115 -4.48 5.60 -8.29
N LYS A 116 -5.53 4.98 -7.74
CA LYS A 116 -6.88 5.54 -7.74
C LYS A 116 -6.97 6.84 -6.94
N ASP A 117 -6.19 6.94 -5.86
CA ASP A 117 -6.13 8.11 -4.96
C ASP A 117 -7.53 8.60 -4.53
N GLU A 118 -8.46 7.65 -4.33
CA GLU A 118 -9.85 7.95 -4.02
C GLU A 118 -9.98 8.50 -2.60
N VAL A 119 -10.64 9.65 -2.46
CA VAL A 119 -11.01 10.23 -1.16
C VAL A 119 -12.49 9.99 -0.91
N TYR A 120 -12.80 9.39 0.23
CA TYR A 120 -14.17 9.12 0.66
C TYR A 120 -14.60 10.13 1.72
N THR A 121 -15.66 10.87 1.45
CA THR A 121 -16.29 11.75 2.43
C THR A 121 -17.40 11.01 3.16
N PHE A 122 -17.39 11.12 4.49
CA PHE A 122 -18.39 10.53 5.36
C PHE A 122 -19.35 11.63 5.81
N ASP A 123 -20.63 11.41 5.59
CA ASP A 123 -21.67 12.18 6.27
C ASP A 123 -22.00 11.53 7.63
N ASN A 124 -22.97 12.10 8.35
CA ASN A 124 -23.39 11.56 9.65
C ASN A 124 -23.97 10.12 9.57
N ASN A 125 -24.32 9.63 8.37
CA ASN A 125 -24.97 8.34 8.14
C ASN A 125 -23.98 7.23 7.74
N GLN A 126 -22.93 7.56 6.99
CA GLN A 126 -21.92 6.58 6.57
C GLN A 126 -20.66 6.71 7.44
N LYS A 127 -20.48 5.79 8.40
CA LYS A 127 -19.38 5.89 9.38
C LYS A 127 -18.10 5.16 9.00
N ASN A 128 -18.11 4.30 7.98
CA ASN A 128 -16.95 3.51 7.57
C ASN A 128 -16.97 3.20 6.06
N ILE A 129 -15.78 3.02 5.49
CA ILE A 129 -15.58 2.37 4.19
C ILE A 129 -15.27 0.88 4.41
N PRO A 130 -15.67 -0.01 3.47
CA PRO A 130 -15.35 -1.42 3.56
C PRO A 130 -13.82 -1.63 3.41
N SER A 131 -13.24 -2.45 4.28
CA SER A 131 -11.80 -2.75 4.27
C SER A 131 -11.34 -3.50 3.03
N ASN A 132 -12.26 -4.17 2.33
CA ASN A 132 -11.94 -4.94 1.15
C ASN A 132 -11.75 -4.07 -0.10
N MET A 133 -12.18 -2.80 -0.08
CA MET A 133 -12.11 -1.86 -1.21
C MET A 133 -12.63 -2.48 -2.52
N GLY A 134 -13.68 -3.30 -2.43
CA GLY A 134 -14.27 -4.01 -3.56
C GLY A 134 -13.54 -5.28 -4.00
N SER A 135 -12.53 -5.75 -3.26
CA SER A 135 -11.89 -7.05 -3.47
C SER A 135 -12.66 -8.17 -2.76
N ASP A 136 -12.76 -9.33 -3.40
CA ASP A 136 -13.27 -10.55 -2.76
C ASP A 136 -12.19 -11.34 -2.02
N ILE A 137 -10.92 -10.97 -2.19
CA ILE A 137 -9.77 -11.78 -1.76
C ILE A 137 -8.93 -11.08 -0.69
N PHE A 138 -8.90 -9.75 -0.72
CA PHE A 138 -8.00 -8.94 0.09
C PHE A 138 -8.74 -7.88 0.88
N ASP A 139 -8.33 -7.71 2.13
CA ASP A 139 -8.67 -6.58 2.98
C ASP A 139 -7.41 -5.75 3.28
N ILE A 140 -7.58 -4.45 3.45
CA ILE A 140 -6.55 -3.54 3.96
C ILE A 140 -6.85 -3.13 5.40
N LYS A 141 -5.79 -2.67 6.09
CA LYS A 141 -5.97 -1.95 7.35
C LYS A 141 -6.32 -0.48 7.07
N ILE A 142 -7.36 0.00 7.74
CA ILE A 142 -7.79 1.41 7.73
C ILE A 142 -7.56 1.98 9.12
N HIS A 143 -6.79 3.06 9.20
CA HIS A 143 -6.54 3.73 10.47
C HIS A 143 -7.75 4.57 10.87
N LYS A 144 -8.42 4.17 11.95
CA LYS A 144 -9.57 4.90 12.49
C LYS A 144 -9.12 6.13 13.26
N TYR A 145 -9.89 7.22 13.11
CA TYR A 145 -9.69 8.51 13.76
C TYR A 145 -9.37 8.34 15.25
N SER A 146 -8.31 9.02 15.70
CA SER A 146 -7.89 9.02 17.12
C SER A 146 -7.75 10.42 17.73
N GLY A 147 -8.17 11.47 17.02
CA GLY A 147 -8.00 12.84 17.51
C GLY A 147 -6.71 13.51 17.05
N TYR A 148 -6.45 14.67 17.64
CA TYR A 148 -5.25 15.47 17.43
C TYR A 148 -4.60 15.74 18.80
N ASP A 149 -3.27 15.91 18.82
CA ASP A 149 -2.56 16.35 20.02
C ASP A 149 -2.77 17.86 20.28
N GLY A 150 -2.25 18.36 21.40
CA GLY A 150 -2.32 19.79 21.76
C GLY A 150 -1.54 20.73 20.82
N LYS A 151 -0.90 20.20 19.78
CA LYS A 151 -0.21 20.95 18.72
C LYS A 151 -0.86 20.71 17.35
N ASN A 152 -2.09 20.19 17.33
CA ASN A 152 -2.86 19.90 16.13
C ASN A 152 -2.23 18.84 15.19
N ASN A 153 -1.38 17.94 15.71
CA ASN A 153 -0.89 16.79 14.94
C ASN A 153 -1.86 15.61 15.08
N TYR A 154 -2.13 14.93 13.97
CA TYR A 154 -2.97 13.73 13.96
C TYR A 154 -2.39 12.63 14.86
N LEU A 155 -3.19 12.10 15.78
CA LEU A 155 -2.78 11.05 16.70
C LEU A 155 -2.71 9.71 15.97
N LYS A 156 -1.53 9.07 15.98
CA LYS A 156 -1.27 7.79 15.31
C LYS A 156 -1.33 6.65 16.32
N LYS A 157 -2.02 5.57 15.96
CA LYS A 157 -2.04 4.32 16.75
C LYS A 157 -0.84 3.45 16.39
N ALA A 158 -0.56 2.43 17.19
CA ALA A 158 0.59 1.54 17.00
C ALA A 158 0.63 0.88 15.61
N ASP A 159 -0.52 0.62 15.00
CA ASP A 159 -0.68 0.00 13.68
C ASP A 159 -0.74 1.01 12.52
N PHE A 160 -0.59 2.31 12.77
CA PHE A 160 -0.76 3.37 11.76
C PHE A 160 0.04 3.13 10.48
N GLN A 161 1.29 2.67 10.61
CA GLN A 161 2.15 2.44 9.44
C GLN A 161 1.71 1.25 8.60
N GLU A 162 0.95 0.32 9.17
CA GLU A 162 0.39 -0.84 8.48
C GLU A 162 -0.85 -0.49 7.66
N CYS A 163 -1.50 0.63 7.96
CA CYS A 163 -2.71 1.09 7.29
C CYS A 163 -2.43 1.73 5.92
N VAL A 164 -3.34 1.48 4.98
CA VAL A 164 -3.31 2.08 3.63
C VAL A 164 -4.12 3.38 3.62
N TYR A 165 -5.27 3.39 4.28
CA TYR A 165 -6.12 4.57 4.47
C TYR A 165 -6.12 5.05 5.91
N LEU A 166 -6.45 6.32 6.11
CA LEU A 166 -6.78 6.90 7.41
C LEU A 166 -8.09 7.68 7.33
N THR A 167 -8.86 7.67 8.41
CA THR A 167 -10.04 8.54 8.56
C THR A 167 -9.65 9.76 9.38
N LYS A 168 -9.80 10.96 8.84
CA LYS A 168 -9.59 12.23 9.54
C LYS A 168 -10.75 13.19 9.31
N ARG A 169 -10.83 14.25 10.12
CA ARG A 169 -11.67 15.41 9.79
C ARG A 169 -11.20 16.00 8.47
N THR A 170 -12.13 16.55 7.69
CA THR A 170 -11.76 17.36 6.53
C THR A 170 -10.93 18.55 6.99
N ASP A 171 -10.08 19.08 6.12
CA ASP A 171 -9.20 20.19 6.48
C ASP A 171 -10.03 21.42 6.87
N ASP A 172 -11.15 21.68 6.18
CA ASP A 172 -12.12 22.73 6.54
C ASP A 172 -12.73 22.52 7.94
N SER A 173 -13.19 21.30 8.24
CA SER A 173 -13.77 20.99 9.56
C SER A 173 -12.73 21.11 10.68
N GLN A 174 -11.45 20.84 10.36
CA GLN A 174 -10.37 20.97 11.32
C GLN A 174 -10.02 22.44 11.55
N ASN A 175 -9.99 23.26 10.51
CA ASN A 175 -9.75 24.71 10.62
C ASN A 175 -10.85 25.40 11.44
N LEU A 176 -12.12 25.11 11.16
CA LEU A 176 -13.25 25.62 11.95
C LEU A 176 -13.16 25.22 13.42
N TRP A 177 -12.69 24.00 13.72
CA TRP A 177 -12.51 23.56 15.10
C TRP A 177 -11.41 24.35 15.80
N ILE A 178 -10.27 24.58 15.13
CA ILE A 178 -9.16 25.37 15.66
C ILE A 178 -9.63 26.79 15.99
N GLU A 179 -10.27 27.46 15.03
CA GLU A 179 -10.83 28.81 15.21
C GLU A 179 -11.82 28.87 16.38
N ALA A 180 -12.70 27.88 16.53
CA ALA A 180 -13.65 27.84 17.63
C ALA A 180 -12.98 27.66 19.01
N THR A 181 -11.88 26.92 19.09
CA THR A 181 -11.11 26.75 20.34
C THR A 181 -10.19 27.92 20.66
N GLU A 182 -9.63 28.61 19.67
CA GLU A 182 -8.78 29.78 19.89
C GLU A 182 -9.59 31.02 20.30
N ASN A 183 -10.82 31.17 19.79
CA ASN A 183 -11.73 32.27 20.17
C ASN A 183 -12.37 32.11 21.58
N GLN A 184 -12.07 31.03 22.29
CA GLN A 184 -12.58 30.75 23.64
C GLN A 184 -11.53 30.94 24.76
N ILE A 185 -10.31 31.39 24.40
CA ILE A 185 -9.20 31.70 25.32
C ILE A 185 -8.96 33.21 25.29
#